data_AF-A0A2A5FXL4-F1
#
_entry.id   AF-A0A2A5FXL4-F1
#
_cell.length_a   1.000
_cell.length_b   1.000
_cell.length_c   1.000
_cell.angle_alpha   90.00
_cell.angle_beta   90.00
_cell.angle_gamma   90.00
#
_symmetry.space_group_name_H-M   'P 1'
#
loop_
_entity.id
_entity.type
_entity.pdbx_description
1 polymer ?
#
loop_
_entity_poly.entity_id
_entity_poly.type
_entity_poly.pdbx_seq_one_letter_code
_entity_poly.pdbx_strand_id
1 'polypeptide(L)'
;MNNPLSYLPTDNLYKFMALSGVAIAISSAYLFVSKVYEYKDNLLAHKAELSFISPVTQAGVAVGTVLAGLGFYLWYVRIQQPLDKEIKAKAEIAIAQTRKDREDLYLSKYQKIYEELTNLENHVNMMNMQMIGDIGYGRKFNAKEIPTNLAYSSLKMNVDFHTPELSSDIQSLDAMYLEFGTVIGEFILKINPTEKEKGDFIVNGTVLTKKIAKEIKNLKSKLKTLANASTKIV
;
A
#
# COMPACT_ATOMS: atom_id res chain seq x y z
N MET A 1 -10.73 -17.65 -9.66
CA MET A 1 -11.48 -17.46 -10.93
C MET A 1 -10.61 -17.95 -12.06
N ASN A 2 -10.91 -19.12 -12.62
CA ASN A 2 -10.20 -19.63 -13.81
C ASN A 2 -10.60 -18.74 -14.98
N ASN A 3 -9.65 -17.97 -15.53
CA ASN A 3 -9.91 -17.11 -16.66
C ASN A 3 -10.21 -18.02 -17.87
N PRO A 4 -11.44 -18.06 -18.41
CA PRO A 4 -11.81 -18.99 -19.48
C PRO A 4 -11.15 -18.66 -20.83
N LEU A 5 -10.32 -17.62 -20.89
CA LEU A 5 -9.52 -17.22 -22.04
C LEU A 5 -8.13 -17.88 -22.08
N SER A 6 -7.80 -18.73 -21.10
CA SER A 6 -6.63 -19.60 -21.19
C SER A 6 -6.82 -20.58 -22.35
N TYR A 7 -6.26 -20.23 -23.50
CA TYR A 7 -6.21 -21.00 -24.73
C TYR A 7 -7.53 -21.13 -25.50
N LEU A 8 -8.00 -20.01 -26.07
CA LEU A 8 -8.71 -20.16 -27.33
C LEU A 8 -7.74 -20.83 -28.32
N PRO A 9 -8.10 -21.96 -28.96
CA PRO A 9 -7.20 -22.74 -29.82
C PRO A 9 -6.69 -21.96 -31.04
N THR A 10 -7.14 -20.72 -31.23
CA THR A 10 -6.81 -19.80 -32.31
C THR A 10 -5.47 -19.06 -32.13
N ASP A 11 -4.90 -18.97 -30.92
CA ASP A 11 -3.56 -18.36 -30.72
C ASP A 11 -2.46 -19.15 -31.43
N ASN A 12 -2.55 -20.48 -31.32
CA ASN A 12 -1.62 -21.37 -32.00
C ASN A 12 -1.76 -21.29 -33.52
N LEU A 13 -2.96 -20.99 -34.05
CA LEU A 13 -3.22 -20.94 -35.48
C LEU A 13 -2.50 -19.75 -36.17
N TYR A 14 -2.61 -18.53 -35.63
CA TYR A 14 -1.98 -17.36 -36.26
C TYR A 14 -0.45 -17.41 -36.15
N LYS A 15 0.07 -17.89 -35.01
CA LYS A 15 1.51 -18.14 -34.84
C LYS A 15 2.01 -19.21 -35.79
N PHE A 16 1.29 -20.31 -35.95
CA PHE A 16 1.62 -21.36 -36.91
C PHE A 16 1.60 -20.84 -38.35
N MET A 17 0.61 -20.03 -38.72
CA MET A 17 0.54 -19.40 -40.05
C MET A 17 1.73 -18.44 -40.28
N ALA A 18 2.05 -17.63 -39.27
CA ALA A 18 3.19 -16.72 -39.35
C ALA A 18 4.52 -17.48 -39.54
N LEU A 19 4.76 -18.49 -38.69
CA LEU A 19 5.98 -19.29 -38.71
C LEU A 19 6.09 -20.19 -39.96
N SER A 20 4.99 -20.75 -40.45
CA SER A 20 4.98 -21.52 -41.68
C SER A 20 5.27 -20.64 -42.91
N GLY A 21 4.74 -19.41 -42.94
CA GLY A 21 5.10 -18.42 -43.96
C GLY A 21 6.60 -18.09 -43.97
N VAL A 22 7.18 -17.84 -42.80
CA VAL A 22 8.64 -17.62 -42.64
C VAL A 22 9.42 -18.85 -43.11
N ALA A 23 9.01 -20.06 -42.72
CA ALA A 23 9.67 -21.30 -43.11
C ALA A 23 9.63 -21.53 -44.63
N ILE A 24 8.49 -21.26 -45.28
CA ILE A 24 8.35 -21.35 -46.75
C ILE A 24 9.29 -20.35 -47.44
N ALA A 25 9.34 -19.10 -46.97
CA ALA A 25 10.18 -18.07 -47.56
C ALA A 25 11.67 -18.41 -47.45
N ILE A 26 12.12 -18.84 -46.25
CA ILE A 26 13.51 -19.24 -46.02
C ILE A 26 13.87 -20.47 -46.85
N SER A 27 13.00 -21.49 -46.88
CA SER A 27 13.26 -22.71 -47.65
C SER A 27 13.36 -22.43 -49.16
N SER A 28 12.50 -21.54 -49.68
CA SER A 28 12.52 -21.14 -51.10
C SER A 28 13.79 -20.37 -51.46
N ALA A 29 14.21 -19.44 -50.61
CA ALA A 29 15.46 -18.71 -50.79
C ALA A 29 16.68 -19.64 -50.70
N TYR A 30 16.68 -20.55 -49.73
CA TYR A 30 17.75 -21.54 -49.54
C TYR A 30 17.89 -22.46 -50.76
N LEU A 31 16.78 -22.98 -51.29
CA LEU A 31 16.79 -23.82 -52.49
C LEU A 31 17.40 -23.10 -53.70
N PHE A 32 17.05 -21.84 -53.91
CA PHE A 32 17.63 -21.03 -54.98
C PHE A 32 19.13 -20.86 -54.82
N VAL A 33 19.59 -20.44 -53.64
CA VAL A 33 21.02 -20.24 -53.35
C VAL A 33 21.81 -21.53 -53.48
N SER A 34 21.25 -22.64 -52.97
CA SER A 34 21.88 -23.97 -53.06
C SER A 34 22.10 -24.39 -54.51
N LYS A 35 21.10 -24.21 -55.39
CA LYS A 35 21.22 -24.56 -56.82
C LYS A 35 22.17 -23.64 -57.59
N VAL A 36 22.16 -22.34 -57.28
CA VAL A 36 23.13 -21.40 -57.86
C VAL A 36 24.57 -21.79 -57.48
N TYR A 37 24.79 -22.22 -56.24
CA TYR A 37 26.11 -22.66 -55.78
C TYR A 37 26.55 -23.97 -56.43
N GLU A 38 25.64 -24.93 -56.57
CA GLU A 38 25.88 -26.21 -57.26
C GLU A 38 26.29 -26.00 -58.73
N TYR A 39 25.70 -25.02 -59.42
CA TYR A 39 25.96 -24.75 -60.84
C TYR A 39 27.07 -23.74 -61.11
N LYS A 40 27.78 -23.27 -60.07
CA LYS A 40 28.76 -22.19 -60.16
C LYS A 40 29.80 -22.39 -61.27
N ASP A 41 30.31 -23.61 -61.44
CA ASP A 41 31.38 -23.92 -62.40
C ASP A 41 30.87 -24.13 -63.85
N ASN A 42 29.57 -24.40 -64.04
CA ASN A 42 28.95 -24.72 -65.33
C ASN A 42 27.59 -24.01 -65.53
N LEU A 43 27.52 -22.72 -65.18
CA LEU A 43 26.30 -21.91 -65.26
C LEU A 43 25.64 -21.91 -66.64
N LEU A 44 26.44 -21.88 -67.71
CA LEU A 44 25.93 -21.86 -69.09
C LEU A 44 25.21 -23.17 -69.46
N ALA A 45 25.73 -24.31 -69.00
CA ALA A 45 25.12 -25.61 -69.26
C ALA A 45 23.77 -25.77 -68.55
N HIS A 46 23.58 -25.12 -67.39
CA HIS A 46 22.39 -25.25 -66.56
C HIS A 46 21.45 -24.03 -66.63
N LYS A 47 21.64 -23.14 -67.61
CA LYS A 47 20.86 -21.89 -67.72
C LYS A 47 19.36 -22.14 -67.80
N ALA A 48 18.93 -23.17 -68.55
CA ALA A 48 17.52 -23.51 -68.70
C ALA A 48 16.88 -23.92 -67.36
N GLU A 49 17.56 -24.75 -66.58
CA GLU A 49 17.08 -25.17 -65.25
C GLU A 49 17.03 -23.99 -64.28
N LEU A 50 18.07 -23.14 -64.27
CA LEU A 50 18.10 -21.95 -63.42
C LEU A 50 16.95 -20.99 -63.77
N SER A 51 16.67 -20.82 -65.06
CA SER A 51 15.56 -19.98 -65.55
C SER A 51 14.19 -20.52 -65.17
N PHE A 52 14.06 -21.83 -64.97
CA PHE A 52 12.83 -22.47 -64.48
C PHE A 52 12.69 -22.37 -62.95
N ILE A 53 13.76 -22.59 -62.19
CA ILE A 53 13.75 -22.58 -60.71
C ILE A 53 13.59 -21.16 -60.15
N SER A 54 14.15 -20.14 -60.83
CA SER A 54 14.09 -18.75 -60.39
C SER A 54 12.66 -18.23 -60.13
N PRO A 55 11.70 -18.30 -61.08
CA PRO A 55 10.35 -17.82 -60.82
C PRO A 55 9.62 -18.61 -59.73
N VAL A 56 9.88 -19.93 -59.62
CA VAL A 56 9.26 -20.79 -58.58
C VAL A 56 9.73 -20.39 -57.18
N THR A 57 11.04 -20.20 -57.00
CA THR A 57 11.62 -19.79 -55.71
C THR A 57 11.23 -18.36 -55.34
N GLN A 58 11.17 -17.43 -56.30
CA GLN A 58 10.65 -16.08 -56.10
C GLN A 58 9.18 -16.08 -55.65
N ALA A 59 8.34 -16.91 -56.29
CA ALA A 59 6.94 -17.07 -55.90
C ALA A 59 6.82 -17.65 -54.48
N GLY A 60 7.64 -18.66 -54.14
CA GLY A 60 7.70 -19.23 -52.79
C GLY A 60 8.09 -18.20 -51.73
N VAL A 61 9.09 -17.36 -52.00
CA VAL A 61 9.48 -16.25 -51.12
C VAL A 61 8.33 -15.26 -50.96
N ALA A 62 7.66 -14.86 -52.05
CA ALA A 62 6.55 -13.92 -52.01
C ALA A 62 5.36 -14.47 -51.21
N VAL A 63 4.93 -15.70 -51.48
CA VAL A 63 3.82 -16.37 -50.77
C VAL A 63 4.15 -16.54 -49.30
N GLY A 64 5.36 -17.01 -48.97
CA GLY A 64 5.80 -17.17 -47.59
C GLY A 64 5.79 -15.84 -46.82
N THR A 65 6.27 -14.77 -47.45
CA THR A 65 6.28 -13.42 -46.84
C THR A 65 4.88 -12.88 -46.61
N VAL A 66 3.96 -13.04 -47.58
CA VAL A 66 2.57 -12.62 -47.42
C VAL A 66 1.88 -13.42 -46.31
N LEU A 67 2.07 -14.73 -46.28
CA LEU A 67 1.50 -15.60 -45.25
C LEU A 67 2.03 -15.24 -43.85
N ALA A 68 3.33 -14.96 -43.75
CA ALA A 68 3.96 -14.50 -42.52
C ALA A 68 3.35 -13.17 -42.04
N GLY A 69 3.27 -12.19 -42.93
CA GLY A 69 2.68 -10.88 -42.65
C GLY A 69 1.23 -10.96 -42.19
N LEU A 70 0.40 -11.76 -42.86
CA LEU A 70 -0.99 -11.99 -42.46
C LEU A 70 -1.09 -12.69 -41.09
N GLY A 71 -0.23 -13.67 -40.83
CA GLY A 71 -0.16 -14.37 -39.55
C GLY A 71 0.14 -13.42 -38.39
N PHE A 72 1.20 -12.61 -38.52
CA PHE A 72 1.54 -11.62 -37.51
C PHE A 72 0.48 -10.53 -37.36
N TYR A 73 -0.10 -10.05 -38.46
CA TYR A 73 -1.16 -9.04 -38.44
C TYR A 73 -2.39 -9.54 -37.66
N LEU A 74 -2.86 -10.76 -37.97
CA LEU A 74 -4.02 -11.34 -37.30
C LEU A 74 -3.73 -11.64 -35.83
N TRP A 75 -2.53 -12.14 -35.51
CA TRP A 75 -2.10 -12.36 -34.14
C TRP A 75 -2.11 -11.04 -33.33
N TYR A 76 -1.54 -9.97 -33.88
CA TYR A 76 -1.50 -8.67 -33.21
C TYR A 76 -2.90 -8.12 -32.94
N VAL A 77 -3.75 -8.06 -33.98
CA VAL A 77 -5.09 -7.44 -33.88
C VAL A 77 -6.04 -8.28 -33.01
N ARG A 78 -6.03 -9.61 -33.16
CA ARG A 78 -7.01 -10.48 -32.49
C ARG A 78 -6.58 -10.91 -31.10
N ILE A 79 -5.28 -10.93 -30.80
CA ILE A 79 -4.76 -11.54 -29.57
C ILE A 79 -3.98 -10.53 -28.75
N GLN A 80 -2.95 -9.91 -29.32
CA GLN A 80 -2.08 -9.03 -28.53
C GLN A 80 -2.82 -7.77 -28.04
N GLN A 81 -3.55 -7.06 -28.91
CA GLN A 81 -4.28 -5.86 -28.50
C GLN A 81 -5.29 -6.06 -27.37
N PRO A 82 -6.21 -7.06 -27.40
CA PRO A 82 -7.14 -7.29 -26.29
C PRO A 82 -6.42 -7.74 -25.02
N LEU A 83 -5.35 -8.54 -25.14
CA LEU A 83 -4.55 -8.95 -23.98
C LEU A 83 -3.86 -7.74 -23.32
N ASP A 84 -3.29 -6.83 -24.11
CA ASP A 84 -2.67 -5.60 -23.61
C ASP A 84 -3.71 -4.70 -22.91
N LYS A 85 -4.94 -4.63 -23.44
CA LYS A 85 -6.04 -3.91 -22.78
C LYS A 85 -6.43 -4.56 -21.45
N GLU A 86 -6.52 -5.88 -21.40
CA GLU A 86 -6.83 -6.62 -20.16
C GLU A 86 -5.73 -6.43 -19.10
N ILE A 87 -4.46 -6.51 -19.51
CA ILE A 87 -3.31 -6.30 -18.63
C ILE A 87 -3.33 -4.87 -18.08
N LYS A 88 -3.58 -3.86 -18.91
CA LYS A 88 -3.70 -2.46 -18.47
C LYS A 88 -4.85 -2.28 -17.48
N ALA A 89 -6.03 -2.81 -17.79
CA ALA A 89 -7.18 -2.73 -16.89
C ALA A 89 -6.90 -3.42 -15.54
N LYS A 90 -6.25 -4.59 -15.53
CA LYS A 90 -5.84 -5.28 -14.31
C LYS A 90 -4.80 -4.49 -13.51
N ALA A 91 -3.85 -3.85 -14.18
CA ALA A 91 -2.86 -3.00 -13.54
C ALA A 91 -3.52 -1.76 -12.91
N GLU A 92 -4.46 -1.12 -13.60
CA GLU A 92 -5.23 0.01 -13.07
C GLU A 92 -6.03 -0.39 -11.83
N ILE A 93 -6.73 -1.54 -11.86
CA ILE A 93 -7.46 -2.08 -10.71
C ILE A 93 -6.51 -2.38 -9.54
N ALA A 94 -5.36 -3.00 -9.80
CA ALA A 94 -4.38 -3.31 -8.75
C ALA A 94 -3.78 -2.05 -8.11
N ILE A 95 -3.52 -1.01 -8.91
CA ILE A 95 -3.05 0.29 -8.42
C ILE A 95 -4.14 0.96 -7.58
N ALA A 96 -5.40 0.95 -8.03
CA ALA A 96 -6.53 1.49 -7.28
C ALA A 96 -6.74 0.75 -5.96
N GLN A 97 -6.63 -0.58 -5.95
CA GLN A 97 -6.72 -1.38 -4.74
C GLN A 97 -5.58 -1.07 -3.77
N THR A 98 -4.34 -0.99 -4.27
CA THR A 98 -3.17 -0.65 -3.44
C THR A 98 -3.30 0.75 -2.82
N ARG A 99 -3.90 1.71 -3.54
CA ARG A 99 -4.19 3.05 -3.00
C ARG A 99 -5.20 2.98 -1.86
N LYS A 100 -6.31 2.28 -2.07
CA LYS A 100 -7.33 2.07 -1.04
C LYS A 100 -6.77 1.37 0.21
N ASP A 101 -5.99 0.31 0.03
CA ASP A 101 -5.38 -0.42 1.15
C ASP A 101 -4.43 0.48 1.97
N ARG A 102 -3.74 1.41 1.31
CA ARG A 102 -2.91 2.43 1.99
C ARG A 102 -3.78 3.43 2.76
N GLU A 103 -4.86 3.92 2.19
CA GLU A 103 -5.80 4.82 2.87
C GLU A 103 -6.39 4.15 4.12
N ASP A 104 -6.87 2.91 3.98
CA ASP A 104 -7.43 2.13 5.10
C ASP A 104 -6.39 1.91 6.20
N LEU A 105 -5.13 1.65 5.84
CA LEU A 105 -4.03 1.55 6.79
C LEU A 105 -3.81 2.87 7.54
N TYR A 106 -3.74 4.00 6.84
CA TYR A 106 -3.56 5.31 7.49
C TYR A 106 -4.74 5.65 8.41
N LEU A 107 -5.98 5.42 7.98
CA LEU A 107 -7.17 5.62 8.81
C LEU A 107 -7.14 4.76 10.08
N SER A 108 -6.72 3.49 9.95
CA SER A 108 -6.54 2.61 11.10
C SER A 108 -5.50 3.14 12.10
N LYS A 109 -4.39 3.73 11.63
CA LYS A 109 -3.39 4.36 12.51
C LYS A 109 -3.93 5.59 13.23
N TYR A 110 -4.64 6.47 12.52
CA TYR A 110 -5.29 7.63 13.14
C TYR A 110 -6.33 7.21 14.18
N GLN A 111 -7.15 6.21 13.87
CA GLN A 111 -8.12 5.66 14.82
C GLN A 111 -7.42 5.13 16.08
N LYS A 112 -6.32 4.40 15.91
CA LYS A 112 -5.55 3.86 17.04
C LYS A 112 -5.03 4.96 17.98
N ILE A 113 -4.45 6.03 17.43
CA ILE A 113 -3.98 7.19 18.20
C ILE A 113 -5.17 7.85 18.93
N TYR A 114 -6.32 7.99 18.27
CA TYR A 114 -7.53 8.56 18.88
C TYR A 114 -8.05 7.74 20.08
N GLU A 115 -8.07 6.41 19.93
CA GLU A 115 -8.43 5.47 21.01
C GLU A 115 -7.46 5.59 22.19
N GLU A 116 -6.15 5.63 21.93
CA GLU A 116 -5.13 5.78 22.96
C GLU A 116 -5.22 7.13 23.70
N LEU A 117 -5.48 8.23 22.99
CA LEU A 117 -5.76 9.54 23.60
C LEU A 117 -7.01 9.51 24.48
N THR A 118 -8.06 8.81 24.05
CA THR A 118 -9.30 8.65 24.83
C THR A 118 -9.08 7.82 26.09
N ASN A 119 -8.30 6.75 25.99
CA ASN A 119 -7.95 5.93 27.14
C ASN A 119 -7.12 6.72 28.17
N LEU A 120 -6.19 7.56 27.71
CA LEU A 120 -5.41 8.44 28.59
C LEU A 120 -6.31 9.46 29.30
N GLU A 121 -7.23 10.11 28.59
CA GLU A 121 -8.20 11.06 29.16
C GLU A 121 -9.05 10.39 30.26
N ASN A 122 -9.61 9.22 29.96
CA ASN A 122 -10.40 8.45 30.92
C ASN A 122 -9.58 8.05 32.16
N HIS A 123 -8.32 7.66 31.95
CA HIS A 123 -7.42 7.27 33.02
C HIS A 123 -7.13 8.44 33.98
N VAL A 124 -6.75 9.60 33.45
CA VAL A 124 -6.46 10.81 34.26
C VAL A 124 -7.72 11.26 35.02
N ASN A 125 -8.88 11.25 34.36
CA ASN A 125 -10.15 11.57 35.01
C ASN A 125 -10.48 10.61 36.16
N MET A 126 -10.29 9.31 35.96
CA MET A 126 -10.56 8.30 36.97
C MET A 126 -9.61 8.42 38.17
N MET A 127 -8.30 8.63 37.93
CA MET A 127 -7.33 8.88 38.99
C MET A 127 -7.70 10.11 39.82
N ASN A 128 -8.10 11.20 39.17
CA ASN A 128 -8.52 12.42 39.88
C ASN A 128 -9.79 12.19 40.71
N MET A 129 -10.78 11.47 40.16
CA MET A 129 -12.00 11.12 40.90
C MET A 129 -11.73 10.21 42.09
N GLN A 130 -10.83 9.23 41.94
CA GLN A 130 -10.42 8.35 43.04
C GLN A 130 -9.71 9.15 44.14
N MET A 131 -8.77 10.03 43.78
CA MET A 131 -8.11 10.91 44.73
C MET A 131 -9.11 11.78 45.50
N ILE A 132 -10.06 12.42 44.80
CA ILE A 132 -11.11 13.23 45.44
C ILE A 132 -11.98 12.38 46.38
N GLY A 133 -12.36 11.17 45.95
CA GLY A 133 -13.14 10.24 46.77
C GLY A 133 -12.40 9.82 48.04
N ASP A 134 -11.14 9.45 47.92
CA ASP A 134 -10.32 9.00 49.05
C ASP A 134 -10.08 10.12 50.06
N ILE A 135 -9.84 11.35 49.59
CA ILE A 135 -9.76 12.54 50.45
C ILE A 135 -11.09 12.81 51.15
N GLY A 136 -12.21 12.81 50.41
CA GLY A 136 -13.52 13.17 50.92
C GLY A 136 -14.08 12.17 51.93
N TYR A 137 -13.78 10.88 51.77
CA TYR A 137 -14.24 9.81 52.66
C TYR A 137 -13.20 9.37 53.69
N GLY A 138 -12.01 9.98 53.71
CA GLY A 138 -10.92 9.61 54.62
C GLY A 138 -10.39 8.19 54.38
N ARG A 139 -10.48 7.68 53.14
CA ARG A 139 -9.96 6.36 52.76
C ARG A 139 -8.49 6.46 52.40
N LYS A 140 -7.77 5.34 52.54
CA LYS A 140 -6.41 5.23 52.01
C LYS A 140 -6.48 4.96 50.51
N PHE A 141 -5.66 5.67 49.76
CA PHE A 141 -5.58 5.49 48.32
C PHE A 141 -5.17 4.06 47.95
N ASN A 142 -5.98 3.41 47.12
CA ASN A 142 -5.73 2.05 46.67
C ASN A 142 -5.14 2.05 45.25
N ALA A 143 -3.81 2.00 45.16
CA ALA A 143 -3.11 1.97 43.87
C ALA A 143 -3.46 0.74 42.99
N LYS A 144 -4.02 -0.33 43.58
CA LYS A 144 -4.43 -1.53 42.82
C LYS A 144 -5.67 -1.30 41.95
N GLU A 145 -6.45 -0.26 42.24
CA GLU A 145 -7.64 0.12 41.47
C GLU A 145 -7.27 0.93 40.22
N ILE A 146 -6.02 1.38 40.11
CA ILE A 146 -5.53 2.13 38.95
C ILE A 146 -5.14 1.14 37.85
N PRO A 147 -5.66 1.29 36.62
CA PRO A 147 -5.24 0.50 35.47
C PRO A 147 -3.76 0.72 35.22
N THR A 148 -2.96 -0.35 35.35
CA THR A 148 -1.52 -0.31 35.09
C THR A 148 -1.18 -0.30 33.60
N ASN A 149 -2.15 -0.63 32.74
CA ASN A 149 -1.98 -0.63 31.29
C ASN A 149 -2.21 0.78 30.71
N LEU A 150 -1.34 1.70 31.07
CA LEU A 150 -1.21 2.96 30.36
C LEU A 150 -0.42 2.70 29.08
N ALA A 151 -1.14 2.60 27.96
CA ALA A 151 -0.54 2.54 26.64
C ALA A 151 0.10 3.89 26.21
N TYR A 152 0.64 4.68 27.14
CA TYR A 152 1.23 5.99 26.86
C TYR A 152 2.50 5.88 26.00
N SER A 153 3.32 4.85 26.25
CA SER A 153 4.46 4.54 25.38
C SER A 153 4.03 4.17 23.97
N SER A 154 2.92 3.42 23.83
CA SER A 154 2.31 3.08 22.53
C SER A 154 1.79 4.34 21.83
N LEU A 155 1.10 5.23 22.55
CA LEU A 155 0.64 6.52 22.03
C LEU A 155 1.80 7.34 21.46
N LYS A 156 2.86 7.50 22.25
CA LYS A 156 4.06 8.25 21.83
C LYS A 156 4.70 7.62 20.59
N MET A 157 4.88 6.31 20.59
CA MET A 157 5.42 5.57 19.45
C MET A 157 4.55 5.74 18.19
N ASN A 158 3.23 5.59 18.30
CA ASN A 158 2.31 5.74 17.17
C ASN A 158 2.34 7.17 16.62
N VAL A 159 2.41 8.19 17.49
CA VAL A 159 2.51 9.58 17.07
C VAL A 159 3.84 9.84 16.37
N ASP A 160 4.96 9.42 16.93
CA ASP A 160 6.28 9.67 16.34
C ASP A 160 6.45 8.99 14.97
N PHE A 161 5.85 7.81 14.78
CA PHE A 161 5.94 7.09 13.50
C PHE A 161 4.93 7.54 12.45
N HIS A 162 3.71 7.90 12.85
CA HIS A 162 2.60 8.08 11.92
C HIS A 162 2.13 9.52 11.80
N THR A 163 2.40 10.37 12.80
CA THR A 163 1.96 11.77 12.84
C THR A 163 3.01 12.67 13.52
N PRO A 164 4.23 12.77 12.99
CA PRO A 164 5.32 13.54 13.62
C PRO A 164 4.97 15.02 13.80
N GLU A 165 3.99 15.54 13.06
CA GLU A 165 3.45 16.90 13.22
C GLU A 165 2.81 17.13 14.60
N LEU A 166 2.44 16.06 15.31
CA LEU A 166 1.86 16.13 16.66
C LEU A 166 2.89 15.88 17.77
N SER A 167 4.15 15.58 17.45
CA SER A 167 5.16 15.21 18.46
C SER A 167 5.40 16.32 19.49
N SER A 168 5.37 17.60 19.09
CA SER A 168 5.51 18.72 20.04
C SER A 168 4.33 18.82 21.01
N ASP A 169 3.11 18.58 20.53
CA ASP A 169 1.90 18.59 21.36
C ASP A 169 1.92 17.40 22.34
N ILE A 170 2.41 16.23 21.91
CA ILE A 170 2.61 15.07 22.79
C ILE A 170 3.66 15.33 23.87
N GLN A 171 4.76 16.03 23.56
CA GLN A 171 5.75 16.42 24.57
C GLN A 171 5.17 17.37 25.63
N SER A 172 4.32 18.31 25.20
CA SER A 172 3.58 19.18 26.13
C SER A 172 2.65 18.36 27.04
N LEU A 173 1.94 17.39 26.45
CA LEU A 173 1.08 16.46 27.18
C LEU A 173 1.88 15.59 28.17
N ASP A 174 3.09 15.14 27.80
CA ASP A 174 4.01 14.37 28.65
C ASP A 174 4.38 15.16 29.90
N ALA A 175 4.78 16.43 29.74
CA ALA A 175 5.10 17.32 30.85
C ALA A 175 3.92 17.49 31.82
N MET A 176 2.71 17.72 31.29
CA MET A 176 1.49 17.84 32.10
C MET A 176 1.15 16.53 32.82
N TYR A 177 1.36 15.39 32.17
CA TYR A 177 1.09 14.07 32.74
C TYR A 177 2.08 13.74 33.87
N LEU A 178 3.36 14.10 33.72
CA LEU A 178 4.37 13.99 34.78
C LEU A 178 4.06 14.89 35.98
N GLU A 179 3.61 16.12 35.75
CA GLU A 179 3.17 17.04 36.80
C GLU A 179 1.98 16.45 37.57
N PHE A 180 0.99 15.90 36.86
CA PHE A 180 -0.14 15.20 37.46
C PHE A 180 0.29 13.97 38.28
N GLY A 181 1.19 13.16 37.75
CA GLY A 181 1.77 12.02 38.45
C GLY A 181 2.49 12.43 39.74
N THR A 182 3.14 13.60 39.74
CA THR A 182 3.80 14.16 40.94
C THR A 182 2.77 14.51 42.02
N VAL A 183 1.67 15.17 41.67
CA VAL A 183 0.57 15.48 42.62
C VAL A 183 -0.03 14.21 43.22
N ILE A 184 -0.26 13.18 42.41
CA ILE A 184 -0.75 11.88 42.88
C ILE A 184 0.28 11.21 43.80
N GLY A 185 1.56 11.23 43.44
CA GLY A 185 2.64 10.65 44.25
C GLY A 185 2.75 11.31 45.62
N GLU A 186 2.71 12.65 45.67
CA GLU A 186 2.70 13.41 46.92
C GLU A 186 1.49 13.09 47.79
N PHE A 187 0.31 12.97 47.18
CA PHE A 187 -0.92 12.57 47.87
C PHE A 187 -0.79 11.18 48.50
N ILE A 188 -0.27 10.18 47.76
CA ILE A 188 -0.09 8.81 48.24
C ILE A 188 0.89 8.74 49.41
N LEU A 189 1.99 9.50 49.36
CA LEU A 189 3.03 9.48 50.38
C LEU A 189 2.60 10.16 51.68
N LYS A 190 1.56 11.00 51.66
CA LYS A 190 1.11 11.77 52.81
C LYS A 190 0.05 11.02 53.61
N ILE A 191 0.47 10.31 54.66
CA ILE A 191 -0.40 9.42 55.46
C ILE A 191 -1.55 10.18 56.15
N ASN A 192 -1.33 11.41 56.60
CA ASN A 192 -2.32 12.25 57.30
C ASN A 192 -2.23 13.72 56.85
N PRO A 193 -2.74 14.07 55.67
CA PRO A 193 -2.71 15.44 55.18
C PRO A 193 -3.63 16.34 56.02
N THR A 194 -3.18 17.57 56.29
CA THR A 194 -4.00 18.62 56.91
C THR A 194 -5.17 19.00 55.97
N GLU A 195 -6.23 19.61 56.51
CA GLU A 195 -7.39 20.05 55.69
C GLU A 195 -6.98 21.01 54.56
N LYS A 196 -5.98 21.86 54.82
CA LYS A 196 -5.42 22.74 53.79
C LYS A 196 -4.76 21.94 52.66
N GLU A 197 -3.90 20.99 53.00
CA GLU A 197 -3.20 20.14 52.02
C GLU A 197 -4.17 19.28 51.21
N LYS A 198 -5.24 18.76 51.84
CA LYS A 198 -6.34 18.08 51.14
C LYS A 198 -6.97 18.97 50.09
N GLY A 199 -7.27 20.22 50.45
CA GLY A 199 -7.78 21.23 49.52
C GLY A 199 -6.82 21.47 48.35
N ASP A 200 -5.53 21.63 48.64
CA ASP A 200 -4.49 21.86 47.63
C ASP A 200 -4.38 20.68 46.65
N PHE A 201 -4.41 19.43 47.13
CA PHE A 201 -4.40 18.24 46.27
C PHE A 201 -5.62 18.18 45.34
N ILE A 202 -6.83 18.42 45.87
CA ILE A 202 -8.06 18.42 45.06
C ILE A 202 -8.00 19.49 43.98
N VAL A 203 -7.61 20.71 44.34
CA VAL A 203 -7.55 21.85 43.41
C VAL A 203 -6.49 21.59 42.34
N ASN A 204 -5.26 21.23 42.73
CA ASN A 204 -4.17 21.00 41.78
C ASN A 204 -4.44 19.83 40.84
N GLY A 205 -4.90 18.69 41.36
CA GLY A 205 -5.25 17.53 40.54
C GLY A 205 -6.39 17.83 39.57
N THR A 206 -7.41 18.57 39.99
CA THR A 206 -8.53 18.96 39.12
C THR A 206 -8.10 19.96 38.04
N VAL A 207 -7.25 20.93 38.37
CA VAL A 207 -6.71 21.89 37.41
C VAL A 207 -5.86 21.18 36.36
N LEU A 208 -4.95 20.29 36.76
CA LEU A 208 -4.11 19.52 35.84
C LEU A 208 -4.95 18.57 34.97
N THR A 209 -5.91 17.87 35.55
CA THR A 209 -6.85 17.01 34.80
C THR A 209 -7.58 17.80 33.71
N LYS A 210 -8.06 19.01 34.01
CA LYS A 210 -8.71 19.89 33.02
C LYS A 210 -7.74 20.36 31.93
N LYS A 211 -6.49 20.69 32.28
CA LYS A 211 -5.46 21.07 31.30
C LYS A 211 -5.14 19.90 30.35
N ILE A 212 -4.93 18.70 30.90
CA ILE A 212 -4.70 17.47 30.14
C ILE A 212 -5.87 17.16 29.20
N ALA A 213 -7.11 17.19 29.71
CA ALA A 213 -8.31 16.95 28.89
C ALA A 213 -8.45 17.98 27.75
N LYS A 214 -8.12 19.25 28.00
CA LYS A 214 -8.10 20.30 26.98
C LYS A 214 -7.05 20.02 25.90
N GLU A 215 -5.84 19.60 26.28
CA GLU A 215 -4.78 19.27 25.33
C GLU A 215 -5.12 18.02 24.51
N ILE A 216 -5.66 16.99 25.14
CA ILE A 216 -6.14 15.79 24.44
C ILE A 216 -7.24 16.15 23.42
N LYS A 217 -8.17 17.04 23.79
CA LYS A 217 -9.21 17.53 22.86
C LYS A 217 -8.60 18.29 21.68
N ASN A 218 -7.57 19.10 21.91
CA ASN A 218 -6.83 19.80 20.87
C ASN A 218 -6.12 18.82 19.91
N LEU A 219 -5.38 17.85 20.44
CA LEU A 219 -4.73 16.77 19.70
C LEU A 219 -5.73 15.97 18.85
N LYS A 220 -6.86 15.55 19.44
CA LYS A 220 -7.95 14.86 18.71
C LYS A 220 -8.49 15.70 17.55
N SER A 221 -8.60 17.01 17.72
CA SER A 221 -9.03 17.94 16.66
C SER A 221 -7.99 18.04 15.53
N LYS A 222 -6.70 18.19 15.87
CA LYS A 222 -5.61 18.20 14.88
C LYS A 222 -5.52 16.86 14.13
N LEU A 223 -5.63 15.75 14.84
CA LEU A 223 -5.64 14.40 14.27
C LEU A 223 -6.80 14.20 13.28
N LYS A 224 -7.99 14.71 13.60
CA LYS A 224 -9.13 14.69 12.68
C LYS A 224 -8.86 15.49 11.39
N THR A 225 -8.18 16.63 11.51
CA THR A 225 -7.78 17.44 10.34
C THR A 225 -6.75 16.70 9.49
N LEU A 226 -5.75 16.06 10.10
CA LEU A 226 -4.76 15.25 9.39
C LEU A 226 -5.39 14.04 8.68
N ALA A 227 -6.30 13.33 9.35
CA ALA A 227 -7.04 12.22 8.75
C ALA A 227 -7.85 12.67 7.52
N ASN A 228 -8.56 13.79 7.62
CA ASN A 228 -9.32 14.36 6.50
C ASN A 228 -8.43 14.90 5.37
N ALA A 229 -7.19 15.32 5.66
CA ALA A 229 -6.24 15.74 4.63
C ALA A 229 -5.67 14.52 3.89
N SER A 230 -5.39 13.44 4.61
CA SER A 230 -4.84 12.20 4.02
C SER A 230 -5.79 11.54 3.02
N THR A 231 -7.10 11.67 3.22
CA THR A 231 -8.11 11.14 2.30
C THR A 231 -8.35 12.01 1.06
N LYS A 232 -7.81 13.24 1.01
CA LYS A 232 -7.97 14.16 -0.13
C LYS A 232 -6.81 14.15 -1.11
N ILE A 233 -5.65 13.64 -0.71
CA ILE A 233 -4.42 13.67 -1.51
C ILE A 233 -4.35 12.52 -2.53
N VAL A 234 -5.24 11.52 -2.40
CA VAL A 234 -5.28 10.31 -3.24
C VAL A 234 -6.42 10.38 -4.26
#